data_AF-A0A0F8XXB9-F1
#
_entry.id   AF-A0A0F8XXB9-F1
#
_cell.length_a   1.000
_cell.length_b   1.000
_cell.length_c   1.000
_cell.angle_alpha   90.00
_cell.angle_beta   90.00
_cell.angle_gamma   90.00
#
_symmetry.space_group_name_H-M   'P 1'
#
loop_
_entity.id
_entity.type
_entity.pdbx_description
1 polymer ?
#
loop_
_entity_poly.entity_id
_entity_poly.type
_entity_poly.pdbx_seq_one_letter_code
_entity_poly.pdbx_strand_id
1 'polypeptide(L)'
;MSAYKSNVKNQEYDVIIVGAGPAGLFAAYYLVEHSGLAVLVIEKGKSLLNRKCPINDGQKCHKCKPCNILCGIGGAGLFSDGKLNFIHKLGKTDLTQFIS
;
A
#
# COMPACT_ATOMS: atom_id res chain seq x y z
N MET A 1 -18.07 -21.62 13.32
CA MET A 1 -17.28 -20.38 13.50
C MET A 1 -17.82 -19.35 12.52
N SER A 2 -18.32 -18.23 13.03
CA SER A 2 -19.28 -17.33 12.37
C SER A 2 -18.90 -16.89 10.96
N ALA A 3 -19.83 -17.05 10.01
CA ALA A 3 -19.78 -16.46 8.69
C ALA A 3 -19.64 -14.93 8.81
N TYR A 4 -18.60 -14.37 8.18
CA TYR A 4 -18.45 -12.93 8.00
C TYR A 4 -19.55 -12.46 7.04
N LYS A 5 -20.71 -12.10 7.58
CA LYS A 5 -21.78 -11.44 6.82
C LYS A 5 -21.32 -10.04 6.49
N SER A 6 -20.75 -9.84 5.31
CA SER A 6 -20.55 -8.51 4.75
C SER A 6 -21.91 -7.94 4.34
N ASN A 7 -22.44 -7.04 5.16
CA ASN A 7 -23.46 -6.08 4.77
C ASN A 7 -22.84 -5.14 3.73
N VAL A 8 -22.80 -5.57 2.46
CA VAL A 8 -22.36 -4.71 1.36
C VAL A 8 -23.49 -3.71 1.11
N LYS A 9 -23.40 -2.54 1.74
CA LYS A 9 -24.14 -1.36 1.25
C LYS A 9 -23.66 -1.12 -0.18
N ASN A 10 -24.57 -0.90 -1.13
CA ASN A 10 -24.22 -0.33 -2.44
C ASN A 10 -23.65 1.07 -2.19
N GLN A 11 -22.34 1.14 -1.97
CA GLN A 11 -21.59 2.38 -1.96
C GLN A 11 -21.02 2.54 -3.36
N GLU A 12 -21.46 3.59 -4.05
CA GLU A 12 -20.85 4.02 -5.29
C GLU A 12 -19.54 4.74 -4.96
N TYR A 13 -18.50 4.46 -5.73
CA TYR A 13 -17.18 5.09 -5.60
C TYR A 13 -16.80 5.68 -6.95
N ASP A 14 -16.35 6.92 -6.95
CA ASP A 14 -15.89 7.62 -8.16
C ASP A 14 -14.52 7.12 -8.62
N VAL A 15 -13.67 6.72 -7.66
CA VAL A 15 -12.31 6.27 -7.91
C VAL A 15 -11.99 5.03 -7.09
N ILE A 16 -11.43 4.01 -7.76
CA ILE A 16 -10.90 2.81 -7.12
C ILE A 16 -9.39 2.74 -7.30
N ILE A 17 -8.67 2.69 -6.19
CA ILE A 17 -7.21 2.54 -6.14
C ILE A 17 -6.89 1.11 -5.71
N VAL A 18 -6.16 0.39 -6.58
CA VAL A 18 -5.71 -0.97 -6.30
C VAL A 18 -4.26 -0.96 -5.82
N GLY A 19 -4.07 -1.28 -4.55
CA GLY A 19 -2.79 -1.31 -3.86
C GLY A 19 -2.67 -0.18 -2.83
N ALA A 20 -2.50 -0.55 -1.56
CA ALA A 20 -2.29 0.40 -0.47
C ALA A 20 -0.79 0.62 -0.18
N GLY A 21 0.03 0.71 -1.23
CA GLY A 21 1.43 1.13 -1.14
C GLY A 21 1.57 2.66 -1.04
N PRO A 22 2.81 3.19 -1.00
CA PRO A 22 3.02 4.64 -0.92
C PRO A 22 2.29 5.41 -2.04
N ALA A 23 2.39 4.94 -3.30
CA ALA A 23 1.71 5.57 -4.42
C ALA A 23 0.19 5.60 -4.26
N GLY A 24 -0.43 4.47 -3.88
CA GLY A 24 -1.88 4.39 -3.71
C GLY A 24 -2.40 5.18 -2.50
N LEU A 25 -1.66 5.15 -1.39
CA LEU A 25 -2.02 5.92 -0.19
C LEU A 25 -1.90 7.43 -0.41
N PHE A 26 -0.83 7.90 -1.08
CA PHE A 26 -0.69 9.31 -1.40
C PHE A 26 -1.72 9.78 -2.44
N ALA A 27 -2.02 8.95 -3.45
CA ALA A 27 -3.08 9.25 -4.42
C ALA A 27 -4.45 9.36 -3.72
N ALA A 28 -4.78 8.40 -2.84
CA ALA A 28 -6.02 8.41 -2.08
C ALA A 28 -6.12 9.65 -1.18
N TYR A 29 -5.06 9.94 -0.43
CA TYR A 29 -4.98 11.12 0.42
C TYR A 29 -5.20 12.41 -0.39
N TYR A 30 -4.46 12.58 -1.48
CA TYR A 30 -4.56 13.78 -2.30
C TYR A 30 -5.97 13.97 -2.88
N LEU A 31 -6.57 12.91 -3.41
CA LEU A 31 -7.92 12.96 -3.97
C LEU A 31 -8.96 13.29 -2.90
N VAL A 32 -8.92 12.62 -1.73
CA VAL A 32 -9.87 12.88 -0.65
C VAL A 32 -9.79 14.33 -0.17
N GLU A 33 -8.59 14.87 -0.03
CA GLU A 33 -8.38 16.25 0.46
C GLU A 33 -8.79 17.33 -0.56
N HIS A 34 -8.72 17.07 -1.87
CA HIS A 34 -8.83 18.13 -2.90
C HIS A 34 -10.01 17.99 -3.87
N SER A 35 -10.72 16.86 -3.89
CA SER A 35 -11.72 16.60 -4.94
C SER A 35 -13.13 16.27 -4.45
N GLY A 36 -13.31 15.96 -3.16
CA GLY A 36 -14.61 15.53 -2.62
C GLY A 36 -15.13 14.20 -3.19
N LEU A 37 -14.30 13.47 -3.95
CA LEU A 37 -14.65 12.19 -4.57
C LEU A 37 -14.71 11.07 -3.54
N ALA A 38 -15.62 10.12 -3.75
CA ALA A 38 -15.69 8.88 -2.99
C ALA A 38 -14.61 7.91 -3.48
N VAL A 39 -13.52 7.78 -2.71
CA VAL A 39 -12.37 6.95 -3.07
C VAL A 39 -12.37 5.62 -2.31
N LEU A 40 -12.27 4.51 -3.03
CA LEU A 40 -12.06 3.17 -2.47
C LEU A 40 -10.61 2.72 -2.68
N VAL A 41 -9.92 2.31 -1.62
CA VAL A 41 -8.61 1.67 -1.70
C VAL A 41 -8.74 0.18 -1.38
N ILE A 42 -8.25 -0.67 -2.27
CA ILE A 42 -8.27 -2.13 -2.09
C ILE A 42 -6.84 -2.64 -2.03
N GLU A 43 -6.55 -3.48 -1.03
CA GLU A 43 -5.24 -4.11 -0.86
C GLU A 43 -5.38 -5.63 -0.75
N LYS A 44 -4.52 -6.35 -1.48
CA LYS A 44 -4.50 -7.82 -1.50
C LYS A 44 -3.93 -8.42 -0.21
N GLY A 45 -2.95 -7.75 0.38
CA GLY A 45 -2.25 -8.20 1.58
C GLY A 45 -2.96 -7.85 2.88
N LYS A 46 -2.19 -7.88 3.97
CA LYS A 46 -2.73 -7.74 5.34
C LYS A 46 -2.58 -6.30 5.85
N SER A 47 -3.31 -5.99 6.93
CA SER A 47 -3.10 -4.78 7.72
C SER A 47 -1.73 -4.79 8.42
N LEU A 48 -1.22 -3.60 8.77
CA LEU A 48 0.13 -3.40 9.34
C LEU A 48 0.47 -4.40 10.46
N LEU A 49 -0.37 -4.50 11.48
CA LEU A 49 -0.14 -5.37 12.65
C LEU A 49 -0.15 -6.87 12.32
N ASN A 50 -0.83 -7.24 11.24
CA ASN A 50 -0.97 -8.63 10.79
C ASN A 50 0.04 -9.01 9.70
N ARG A 51 0.89 -8.08 9.25
CA ARG A 51 2.00 -8.34 8.31
C ARG A 51 3.23 -8.80 9.07
N LYS A 52 3.33 -10.11 9.31
CA LYS A 52 4.54 -10.74 9.87
C LYS A 52 5.17 -11.68 8.86
N CYS A 53 6.42 -11.42 8.50
CA CYS A 53 7.21 -12.35 7.70
C CYS A 53 8.40 -12.82 8.55
N PRO A 54 8.52 -14.12 8.87
CA PRO A 54 9.62 -14.62 9.68
C PRO A 54 11.00 -14.52 9.00
N ILE A 55 11.11 -14.06 7.74
CA ILE A 55 12.39 -13.57 7.20
C ILE A 55 12.94 -12.43 8.06
N ASN A 56 12.07 -11.55 8.57
CA ASN A 56 12.47 -10.46 9.45
C ASN A 56 13.02 -10.96 10.79
N ASP A 57 12.64 -12.17 11.20
CA ASP A 57 13.11 -12.85 12.41
C ASP A 57 14.30 -13.79 12.11
N GLY A 58 14.94 -13.67 10.94
CA GLY A 58 16.09 -14.49 10.53
C GLY A 58 15.75 -15.92 10.09
N GLN A 59 14.47 -16.25 9.91
CA GLN A 59 14.03 -17.58 9.51
C GLN A 59 13.88 -17.71 7.98
N LYS A 60 13.68 -18.93 7.51
CA LYS A 60 13.51 -19.22 6.08
C LYS A 60 12.20 -18.65 5.52
N CYS A 61 12.26 -18.25 4.25
CA CYS A 61 11.07 -17.88 3.49
C CYS A 61 10.12 -19.08 3.33
N HIS A 62 8.87 -18.89 3.74
CA HIS A 62 7.76 -19.85 3.70
C HIS A 62 6.81 -19.56 2.53
N LYS A 63 7.22 -18.69 1.59
CA LYS A 63 6.54 -18.42 0.32
C LYS A 63 5.05 -18.11 0.47
N CYS A 64 4.71 -17.21 1.41
CA CYS A 64 3.34 -16.76 1.63
C CYS A 64 2.69 -16.21 0.34
N LYS A 65 1.39 -16.46 0.18
CA LYS A 65 0.58 -16.00 -0.95
C LYS A 65 -0.67 -15.29 -0.42
N PRO A 66 -0.79 -13.95 -0.57
CA PRO A 66 0.24 -13.01 -1.04
C PRO A 66 1.44 -12.91 -0.09
N CYS A 67 2.58 -12.39 -0.61
CA CYS A 67 3.79 -12.23 0.19
C CYS A 67 3.63 -11.11 1.23
N ASN A 68 3.91 -11.38 2.50
CA ASN A 68 3.76 -10.38 3.57
C ASN A 68 4.77 -9.22 3.45
N ILE A 69 5.92 -9.43 2.79
CA ILE A 69 6.90 -8.37 2.53
C ILE A 69 6.43 -7.46 1.40
N LEU A 70 5.89 -8.03 0.31
CA LEU A 70 5.57 -7.27 -0.90
C LEU A 70 4.14 -6.70 -0.93
N CYS A 71 3.20 -7.36 -0.24
CA CYS A 71 1.78 -7.01 -0.26
C CYS A 71 1.26 -6.67 1.14
N GLY A 72 0.30 -5.75 1.20
CA GLY A 72 -0.34 -5.25 2.41
C GLY A 72 -0.26 -3.73 2.53
N ILE A 73 -0.86 -3.18 3.58
CA ILE A 73 -0.83 -1.73 3.84
C ILE A 73 0.62 -1.24 3.96
N GLY A 74 0.99 -0.22 3.19
CA GLY A 74 2.37 0.28 3.05
C GLY A 74 3.19 -0.40 1.93
N GLY A 75 2.63 -1.42 1.26
CA GLY A 75 3.27 -2.13 0.14
C GLY A 75 4.64 -2.72 0.52
N ALA A 76 5.54 -2.82 -0.45
CA ALA A 76 6.93 -3.24 -0.22
C ALA A 76 7.74 -2.21 0.59
N GLY A 77 7.32 -0.94 0.58
CA GLY A 77 8.01 0.15 1.29
C GLY A 77 8.03 -0.03 2.81
N LEU A 78 7.03 -0.69 3.40
CA LEU A 78 6.93 -0.89 4.85
C LEU A 78 8.13 -1.64 5.46
N PHE A 79 8.68 -2.61 4.71
CA PHE A 79 9.85 -3.39 5.14
C PHE A 79 11.13 -2.99 4.41
N SER A 80 11.10 -1.83 3.74
CA SER A 80 12.28 -1.19 3.17
C SER A 80 12.97 -0.33 4.23
N ASP A 81 14.20 0.08 3.95
CA ASP A 81 14.91 1.11 4.73
C ASP A 81 14.36 2.53 4.48
N GLY A 82 13.37 2.66 3.59
CA GLY A 82 12.69 3.92 3.29
C GLY A 82 13.56 4.93 2.52
N LYS A 83 14.69 4.51 1.95
CA LYS A 83 15.56 5.42 1.21
C LYS A 83 14.90 5.90 -0.08
N LEU A 84 14.89 7.22 -0.27
CA LEU A 84 14.49 7.85 -1.52
C LEU A 84 15.71 8.01 -2.43
N ASN A 85 15.57 7.60 -3.68
CA ASN A 85 16.66 7.67 -4.65
C ASN A 85 16.59 8.97 -5.45
N PHE A 86 17.54 9.88 -5.19
CA PHE A 86 17.66 11.16 -5.89
C PHE A 86 18.32 11.06 -7.27
N ILE A 87 18.89 9.90 -7.62
CA ILE A 87 19.53 9.70 -8.92
C ILE A 87 18.43 9.54 -9.97
N HIS A 88 18.15 10.62 -10.71
CA HIS A 88 17.11 10.68 -11.75
C HIS A 88 17.25 9.58 -12.82
N LYS A 89 18.47 9.09 -13.10
CA LYS A 89 18.70 7.97 -14.04
C LYS A 89 18.08 6.66 -13.55
N LEU A 90 18.05 6.44 -12.24
CA LEU A 90 17.48 5.24 -11.62
C LEU A 90 15.99 5.43 -11.31
N GLY A 91 15.63 6.60 -10.75
CA GLY A 91 14.25 6.92 -10.39
C GLY A 91 13.35 7.33 -11.55
N LYS A 92 13.92 7.56 -12.76
CA LYS A 92 13.26 8.12 -13.94
C LYS A 92 12.61 9.49 -13.73
N THR A 93 12.83 10.11 -12.58
CA THR A 93 12.30 11.42 -12.19
C THR A 93 13.30 12.07 -11.24
N ASP A 94 13.53 13.36 -11.42
CA ASP A 94 14.37 14.14 -10.50
C ASP A 94 13.54 14.49 -9.25
N LEU A 95 13.85 13.87 -8.11
CA LEU A 95 13.09 14.13 -6.88
C LEU A 95 13.40 15.51 -6.25
N THR A 96 14.49 16.16 -6.65
CA THR A 96 14.87 17.47 -6.07
C THR A 96 13.85 18.56 -6.38
N GLN A 97 13.10 18.42 -7.49
CA GLN A 97 12.04 19.36 -7.86
C GLN A 97 10.85 19.39 -6.88
N PHE A 98 10.75 18.42 -5.96
CA PHE A 98 9.64 18.30 -5.00
C PHE A 98 10.05 18.60 -3.55
N ILE A 99 11.29 19.04 -3.31
CA ILE A 99 11.85 19.26 -1.95
C ILE A 99 12.05 20.76 -1.63
N SER A 100 11.60 21.65 -2.52
CA SER A 100 11.65 23.10 -2.33
C SER A 100 10.64 23.62 -1.33
#